data_AF-A0A1H6WH16-F1
#
_entry.id   AF-A0A1H6WH16-F1
#
_cell.length_a   1.000
_cell.length_b   1.000
_cell.length_c   1.000
_cell.angle_alpha   90.00
_cell.angle_beta   90.00
_cell.angle_gamma   90.00
#
_symmetry.space_group_name_H-M   'P 1'
#
loop_
_entity.id
_entity.type
_entity.pdbx_description
1 polymer ?
#
loop_
_entity_poly.entity_id
_entity_poly.type
_entity_poly.pdbx_seq_one_letter_code
_entity_poly.pdbx_strand_id
1 'polypeptide(L)' 'MKNYFTITTNRETAEQIRKQCDFDERCSQRSYRLGDIQHHEGFSIVKIEAKRDLITPSDIFWLGHFSAIWKIDN' A
#
# COMPACT_ATOMS: atom_id res chain seq x y z
N MET A 1 -4.59 -17.22 -2.52
CA MET A 1 -5.10 -15.84 -2.39
C MET A 1 -3.92 -14.89 -2.44
N LYS A 2 -3.98 -13.79 -3.20
CA LYS A 2 -2.97 -12.72 -3.09
C LYS A 2 -3.60 -11.63 -2.24
N ASN A 3 -3.23 -11.55 -0.97
CA ASN A 3 -3.77 -10.52 -0.07
C ASN A 3 -3.13 -9.18 -0.44
N TYR A 4 -3.95 -8.25 -0.91
CA TYR A 4 -3.55 -6.89 -1.24
C TYR A 4 -4.63 -5.92 -0.75
N PHE A 5 -4.29 -4.64 -0.67
CA PHE A 5 -5.29 -3.57 -0.53
C PHE A 5 -4.89 -2.39 -1.42
N THR A 6 -5.83 -1.48 -1.62
CA THR A 6 -5.65 -0.32 -2.50
C THR A 6 -5.86 0.98 -1.74
N ILE A 7 -5.01 1.96 -1.98
CA ILE A 7 -5.15 3.32 -1.46
C ILE A 7 -5.50 4.23 -2.63
N THR A 8 -6.69 4.80 -2.62
CA THR A 8 -7.07 5.87 -3.55
C THR A 8 -6.72 7.20 -2.92
N THR A 9 -5.81 7.95 -3.54
CA THR A 9 -5.29 9.21 -2.99
C THR A 9 -4.88 10.16 -4.10
N ASN A 10 -4.31 11.32 -3.80
CA ASN A 10 -3.77 12.23 -4.81
C ASN A 10 -2.36 11.77 -5.27
N ARG A 11 -1.85 12.39 -6.34
CA ARG A 11 -0.55 12.02 -6.92
C ARG A 11 0.62 12.22 -5.95
N GLU A 12 0.62 13.30 -5.19
CA GLU A 12 1.69 13.61 -4.23
C GLU A 12 1.77 12.54 -3.13
N THR A 13 0.62 12.18 -2.55
CA THR A 13 0.55 11.15 -1.52
C THR A 13 0.90 9.76 -2.08
N ALA A 14 0.47 9.43 -3.30
CA ALA A 14 0.85 8.17 -3.95
C ALA A 14 2.38 8.04 -4.10
N GLU A 15 3.05 9.14 -4.47
CA GLU A 15 4.50 9.21 -4.57
C GLU A 15 5.22 9.11 -3.21
N GLN A 16 4.63 9.66 -2.15
CA GLN A 16 5.14 9.47 -0.78
C GLN A 16 5.02 8.01 -0.33
N ILE A 17 3.88 7.36 -0.59
CA ILE A 17 3.68 5.94 -0.28
C ILE A 17 4.73 5.09 -1.02
N ARG A 18 5.01 5.37 -2.30
CA ARG A 18 6.08 4.70 -3.07
C ARG A 18 7.42 4.78 -2.36
N LYS A 19 7.89 6.00 -2.08
CA LYS A 19 9.19 6.25 -1.44
C LYS A 19 9.31 5.53 -0.10
N GLN A 20 8.23 5.50 0.65
CA GLN A 20 8.22 4.87 1.95
C GLN A 20 8.22 3.33 1.84
N CYS A 21 7.48 2.75 0.89
CA CYS A 21 7.56 1.31 0.62
C CYS A 21 8.98 0.89 0.20
N ASP A 22 9.65 1.69 -0.65
CA ASP A 22 11.04 1.45 -1.06
C ASP A 22 12.02 1.56 0.13
N PHE A 23 11.73 2.44 1.09
CA PHE A 23 12.51 2.53 2.33
C PHE A 23 12.29 1.29 3.21
N ASP A 24 11.03 0.91 3.46
CA ASP A 24 10.69 -0.22 4.31
C ASP A 24 11.26 -1.54 3.75
N GLU A 25 11.22 -1.73 2.43
CA GLU A 25 11.83 -2.88 1.74
C GLU A 25 13.34 -2.97 2.02
N ARG A 26 14.07 -1.84 1.89
CA ARG A 26 15.51 -1.79 2.17
C ARG A 26 15.83 -2.08 3.63
N CYS A 27 14.97 -1.65 4.53
CA CYS A 27 15.13 -1.91 5.96
C CYS A 27 14.69 -3.33 6.36
N SER A 28 14.15 -4.14 5.43
CA SER A 28 13.48 -5.42 5.72
C SER A 28 12.42 -5.28 6.80
N GLN A 29 11.82 -4.10 6.89
CA GLN A 29 10.74 -3.79 7.80
C GLN A 29 9.43 -4.09 7.05
N ARG A 30 8.44 -4.62 7.75
CA ARG A 30 7.05 -4.81 7.30
C ARG A 30 6.73 -6.10 6.53
N SER A 31 5.46 -6.49 6.66
CA SER A 31 4.88 -7.67 6.02
C SER A 31 4.23 -7.37 4.66
N TYR A 32 4.42 -6.16 4.12
CA TYR A 32 3.91 -5.72 2.82
C TYR A 32 5.02 -5.19 1.91
N ARG A 33 4.70 -5.05 0.62
CA ARG A 33 5.52 -4.39 -0.40
C ARG A 33 4.64 -3.56 -1.34
N LEU A 34 5.25 -2.64 -2.06
CA LEU A 34 4.58 -1.97 -3.17
C LEU A 34 4.22 -2.99 -4.26
N GLY A 35 2.96 -2.97 -4.69
CA GLY A 35 2.47 -3.79 -5.80
C GLY A 35 2.49 -3.01 -7.12
N ASP A 36 1.68 -1.96 -7.20
CA ASP A 36 1.51 -1.14 -8.41
C ASP A 36 1.04 0.28 -8.06
N ILE A 37 1.27 1.25 -8.95
CA ILE A 37 0.75 2.61 -8.84
C ILE A 37 0.17 3.07 -10.17
N GLN A 38 -1.08 3.49 -10.15
CA GLN A 38 -1.80 3.98 -11.31
C GLN A 38 -2.20 5.44 -11.07
N HIS A 39 -1.85 6.31 -12.02
CA HIS A 39 -2.23 7.72 -11.97
C HIS A 39 -3.37 7.96 -12.97
N HIS A 40 -4.43 8.59 -12.48
CA HIS A 40 -5.58 9.02 -13.26
C HIS A 40 -5.73 10.54 -13.16
N GLU A 41 -6.58 11.12 -14.00
CA GLU A 41 -6.96 12.52 -13.86
C GLU A 41 -7.72 12.71 -12.53
N GLY A 42 -7.18 13.55 -11.64
CA GLY A 42 -7.78 13.88 -10.34
C GLY A 42 -7.48 12.91 -9.18
N PHE A 43 -6.94 11.71 -9.42
CA PHE A 43 -6.61 10.76 -8.35
C PHE A 43 -5.53 9.75 -8.76
N SER A 44 -5.06 8.95 -7.81
CA SER A 44 -4.09 7.89 -7.98
C SER A 44 -4.49 6.69 -7.14
N ILE A 45 -4.25 5.49 -7.64
CA ILE A 45 -4.51 4.23 -6.95
C ILE A 45 -3.15 3.58 -6.68
N VAL A 46 -2.88 3.30 -5.42
CA VAL A 46 -1.69 2.56 -4.98
C VAL A 46 -2.12 1.17 -4.53
N LYS A 47 -1.55 0.13 -5.11
CA LYS A 47 -1.74 -1.25 -4.70
C LYS A 47 -0.59 -1.69 -3.79
N ILE A 48 -0.91 -2.23 -2.63
CA ILE A 48 0.05 -2.76 -1.66
C ILE A 48 -0.21 -4.25 -1.48
N GLU A 49 0.83 -5.06 -1.67
CA GLU A 49 0.76 -6.52 -1.59
C GLU A 49 1.33 -7.03 -0.27
N ALA A 50 0.71 -8.06 0.30
CA ALA A 50 1.27 -8.80 1.41
C ALA A 50 2.47 -9.66 0.95
N LYS A 51 3.57 -9.62 1.70
CA LYS A 51 4.72 -10.55 1.55
C LYS A 51 4.42 -11.94 2.09
N ARG A 52 3.44 -12.04 3.00
CA ARG A 52 2.99 -13.29 3.64
C ARG A 52 1.47 -13.39 3.52
N ASP A 53 0.91 -14.53 3.84
CA ASP A 53 -0.55 -14.74 3.84
C ASP A 53 -1.31 -13.81 4.79
N LEU A 54 -0.63 -13.07 5.68
CA LEU A 54 -1.27 -12.11 6.57
C LEU A 54 -0.57 -10.75 6.55
N ILE A 55 -1.34 -9.71 6.25
CA ILE A 55 -0.98 -8.32 6.60
C ILE A 55 -1.37 -8.13 8.06
N THR A 56 -0.46 -7.62 8.88
CA THR A 56 -0.75 -7.45 10.31
C THR A 56 -1.51 -6.14 10.57
N PRO A 57 -2.34 -6.04 11.62
CA PRO A 57 -3.07 -4.81 11.94
C PRO A 57 -2.18 -3.56 12.09
N SER A 58 -0.93 -3.70 12.52
CA SER A 58 0.03 -2.61 12.62
C SER A 58 0.51 -2.07 11.26
N ASP A 59 0.45 -2.90 10.22
CA ASP A 59 0.66 -2.49 8.84
C ASP A 59 -0.55 -1.69 8.34
N ILE A 60 -1.77 -2.17 8.65
CA ILE A 60 -3.03 -1.48 8.31
C ILE A 60 -3.06 -0.09 8.94
N PHE A 61 -2.72 0.04 10.22
CA PHE A 61 -2.72 1.32 10.92
C PHE A 61 -1.72 2.31 10.30
N TRP A 62 -0.52 1.84 9.96
CA TRP A 62 0.49 2.66 9.31
C TRP A 62 0.02 3.13 7.92
N LEU A 63 -0.62 2.25 7.16
CA LEU A 63 -1.14 2.54 5.82
C LEU A 63 -2.41 3.40 5.86
N GLY A 64 -3.21 3.26 6.93
CA GLY A 64 -4.39 4.06 7.22
C GLY A 64 -4.07 5.54 7.44
N HIS A 65 -2.83 5.88 7.80
CA HIS A 65 -2.35 7.26 7.82
C HIS A 65 -2.45 7.94 6.44
N PHE A 66 -2.44 7.16 5.36
CA PHE A 66 -2.55 7.63 3.98
C PHE A 66 -3.95 7.48 3.37
N SER A 67 -4.99 7.18 4.18
CA SER A 67 -6.38 6.99 3.75
C SER A 67 -6.62 5.78 2.83
N ALA A 68 -6.45 4.56 3.36
CA ALA A 68 -6.61 3.30 2.61
C ALA A 68 -8.07 2.76 2.61
N ILE A 69 -8.55 2.24 1.46
CA ILE A 69 -9.82 1.48 1.36
C ILE A 69 -9.48 0.00 1.14
N TRP A 70 -9.89 -0.86 2.07
CA TRP A 70 -9.57 -2.30 2.00
C TRP A 70 -10.55 -3.08 1.12
N LYS A 71 -10.01 -3.92 0.23
CA LYS A 71 -10.74 -4.99 -0.47
C LYS A 71 -10.01 -6.30 -0.25
N ILE A 72 -10.73 -7.35 0.14
CA ILE A 72 -10.24 -8.71 0.23
C ILE A 72 -10.90 -9.48 -0.91
N ASP A 73 -10.12 -9.96 -1.87
CA ASP A 73 -10.62 -10.87 -2.91
C ASP A 73 -10.68 -12.30 -2.34
N ASN A 74 -11.87 -12.89 -2.33
CA ASN A 74 -12.10 -14.30 -2.01
C ASN A 74 -11.72 -15.20 -3.20
#